data_AF-A0AAW6N971-F1
#
_entry.id   AF-A0AAW6N971-F1
#
_cell.length_a   1.000
_cell.length_b   1.000
_cell.length_c   1.000
_cell.angle_alpha   90.00
_cell.angle_beta   90.00
_cell.angle_gamma   90.00
#
_symmetry.space_group_name_H-M   'P 1'
#
loop_
_entity.id
_entity.type
_entity.pdbx_description
1 polymer ?
#
loop_
_entity_poly.entity_id
_entity_poly.type
_entity_poly.pdbx_seq_one_letter_code
_entity_poly.pdbx_strand_id
1 'polypeptide(L)'
;MSKLFTALPLSAALFVLAPLPVLAQDTTATTEEAKPEAAQGSKVEEQLSLGEDASGDPELGKPYTQEVIGEWEMRCIKTEAEIDPCQMYQLLDDGQGAPVAEISLFRLPDGGKAKAGATIVVPLETSLPQQLTISVDGGKARRYPYAFCNPVGCYARLGLTDADISAFKRGKAAEITIIPALAPDQKVKLALSLSGFTASYNKVSVIDQ
;
A
#
# COMPACT_ATOMS: atom_id res chain seq x y z
N MET A 1 34.19 -0.76 32.32
CA MET A 1 35.61 -1.18 32.31
C MET A 1 35.71 -2.53 33.00
N SER A 2 35.97 -3.60 32.24
CA SER A 2 36.67 -4.81 32.72
C SER A 2 36.90 -5.73 31.53
N LYS A 3 38.16 -5.78 31.09
CA LYS A 3 38.73 -6.76 30.15
C LYS A 3 39.39 -7.85 30.98
N LEU A 4 39.27 -9.12 30.60
CA LEU A 4 40.19 -10.25 30.85
C LEU A 4 39.47 -11.53 30.36
N PHE A 5 40.05 -12.58 29.78
CA PHE A 5 41.28 -12.94 29.06
C PHE A 5 41.11 -14.45 28.72
N THR A 6 41.99 -15.03 27.89
CA THR A 6 42.21 -16.47 27.56
C THR A 6 41.42 -17.08 26.40
N ALA A 7 41.88 -18.08 25.63
CA ALA A 7 43.07 -18.31 24.77
C ALA A 7 43.08 -19.80 24.33
N LEU A 8 42.97 -20.08 23.00
CA LEU A 8 43.38 -21.26 22.17
C LEU A 8 42.97 -22.72 22.56
N PRO A 9 43.08 -23.79 21.70
CA PRO A 9 43.86 -24.00 20.43
C PRO A 9 43.06 -24.60 19.22
N LEU A 10 43.43 -24.43 17.94
CA LEU A 10 44.44 -25.08 17.05
C LEU A 10 44.16 -26.55 16.60
N SER A 11 43.93 -26.76 15.29
CA SER A 11 44.21 -27.98 14.46
C SER A 11 43.99 -27.62 12.97
N ALA A 12 45.02 -27.30 12.15
CA ALA A 12 45.84 -28.18 11.28
C ALA A 12 45.01 -28.96 10.21
N ALA A 13 44.88 -28.52 8.95
CA ALA A 13 45.82 -28.49 7.80
C ALA A 13 45.78 -29.75 6.91
N LEU A 14 45.52 -29.61 5.59
CA LEU A 14 46.25 -30.36 4.53
C LEU A 14 46.08 -29.72 3.13
N PHE A 15 47.21 -29.38 2.53
CA PHE A 15 47.44 -28.89 1.16
C PHE A 15 47.75 -30.07 0.23
N VAL A 16 47.34 -30.01 -1.04
CA VAL A 16 47.97 -30.78 -2.14
C VAL A 16 48.13 -29.87 -3.36
N LEU A 17 49.34 -29.86 -3.93
CA LEU A 17 49.82 -28.95 -4.97
C LEU A 17 50.64 -29.76 -6.01
N ALA A 18 50.54 -29.32 -7.28
CA ALA A 18 51.45 -29.53 -8.44
C ALA A 18 51.26 -30.79 -9.33
N PRO A 19 51.81 -30.84 -10.58
CA PRO A 19 52.33 -29.79 -11.50
C PRO A 19 51.83 -29.91 -12.99
N LEU A 20 52.19 -28.93 -13.83
CA LEU A 20 52.04 -28.87 -15.30
C LEU A 20 53.02 -29.77 -16.07
N PRO A 21 52.73 -30.07 -17.36
CA PRO A 21 53.75 -29.88 -18.40
C PRO A 21 53.27 -29.10 -19.63
N VAL A 22 54.26 -28.48 -20.26
CA VAL A 22 54.26 -27.71 -21.52
C VAL A 22 54.31 -28.64 -22.73
N LEU A 23 53.56 -28.34 -23.79
CA LEU A 23 53.89 -28.69 -25.18
C LEU A 23 53.53 -27.52 -26.10
N ALA A 24 54.50 -27.08 -26.88
CA ALA A 24 54.37 -26.14 -28.00
C ALA A 24 53.96 -26.92 -29.26
N GLN A 25 53.09 -26.35 -30.11
CA GLN A 25 52.94 -26.76 -31.50
C GLN A 25 52.30 -25.66 -32.37
N ASP A 26 52.60 -25.77 -33.66
CA ASP A 26 52.73 -24.76 -34.71
C ASP A 26 51.50 -23.94 -35.12
N THR A 27 51.83 -22.83 -35.79
CA THR A 27 50.98 -22.04 -36.67
C THR A 27 50.15 -22.89 -37.64
N THR A 28 48.83 -22.75 -37.56
CA THR A 28 47.96 -22.71 -38.75
C THR A 28 46.94 -21.61 -38.56
N ALA A 29 47.05 -20.57 -39.39
CA ALA A 29 45.99 -19.62 -39.61
C ALA A 29 44.80 -20.36 -40.22
N THR A 30 43.70 -20.43 -39.48
CA THR A 30 42.38 -20.70 -40.04
C THR A 30 41.55 -19.45 -39.81
N THR A 31 41.42 -18.68 -40.88
CA THR A 31 40.41 -17.63 -41.03
C THR A 31 39.04 -18.31 -40.89
N GLU A 32 38.40 -18.16 -39.74
CA GLU A 32 36.99 -18.49 -39.58
C GLU A 32 36.24 -17.16 -39.45
N GLU A 33 35.39 -16.90 -40.45
CA GLU A 33 34.62 -15.68 -40.62
C GLU A 33 33.92 -15.26 -39.32
N ALA A 34 34.12 -14.00 -38.92
CA ALA A 34 33.26 -13.34 -37.96
C ALA A 34 31.84 -13.25 -38.55
N LYS A 35 31.02 -14.26 -38.27
CA LYS A 35 29.57 -14.19 -38.44
C LYS A 35 29.05 -13.13 -37.46
N PRO A 36 28.30 -12.10 -37.92
CA PRO A 36 27.72 -11.14 -37.00
C PRO A 36 26.80 -11.90 -36.04
N GLU A 37 27.06 -11.81 -34.75
CA GLU A 37 26.16 -12.26 -33.69
C GLU A 37 24.96 -11.31 -33.60
N ALA A 38 24.20 -11.25 -34.70
CA ALA A 38 22.93 -10.56 -34.78
C ALA A 38 21.83 -11.47 -34.22
N ALA A 39 21.78 -11.64 -32.89
CA ALA A 39 20.65 -12.33 -32.25
C ALA A 39 20.51 -12.08 -30.73
N GLN A 40 21.11 -11.03 -30.17
CA GLN A 40 21.00 -10.75 -28.72
C GLN A 40 20.11 -9.53 -28.39
N GLY A 41 19.70 -8.72 -29.38
CA GLY A 41 18.79 -7.59 -29.17
C GLY A 41 17.36 -8.01 -28.82
N SER A 42 16.81 -8.99 -29.56
CA SER A 42 15.38 -9.38 -29.46
C SER A 42 14.93 -9.84 -28.07
N LYS A 43 15.77 -10.54 -27.31
CA LYS A 43 15.33 -11.07 -26.00
C LYS A 43 15.21 -10.01 -24.92
N VAL A 44 15.97 -8.92 -25.03
CA VAL A 44 15.91 -7.81 -24.07
C VAL A 44 14.72 -6.92 -24.43
N GLU A 45 14.48 -6.65 -25.71
CA GLU A 45 13.36 -5.86 -26.20
C GLU A 45 11.99 -6.51 -25.87
N GLU A 46 11.89 -7.84 -25.93
CA GLU A 46 10.68 -8.58 -25.52
C GLU A 46 10.37 -8.51 -24.02
N GLN A 47 11.35 -8.17 -23.18
CA GLN A 47 11.18 -8.02 -21.72
C GLN A 47 10.95 -6.57 -21.30
N LEU A 48 11.09 -5.63 -22.22
CA LEU A 48 10.91 -4.21 -21.97
C LEU A 48 9.55 -3.78 -22.50
N SER A 49 8.69 -3.28 -21.60
CA SER A 49 7.46 -2.62 -22.02
C SER A 49 7.81 -1.37 -22.83
N LEU A 50 7.27 -1.26 -24.04
CA LEU A 50 7.49 -0.11 -24.93
C LEU A 50 6.63 1.11 -24.56
N GLY A 51 5.86 1.01 -23.48
CA GLY A 51 4.84 1.98 -23.12
C GLY A 51 3.64 1.90 -24.06
N GLU A 52 2.47 2.13 -23.50
CA GLU A 52 1.22 2.31 -24.24
C GLU A 52 0.67 3.69 -23.88
N ASP A 53 -0.15 4.27 -24.77
CA ASP A 53 -0.73 5.57 -24.53
C ASP A 53 -1.62 5.55 -23.27
N ALA A 54 -1.30 6.40 -22.30
CA ALA A 54 -2.01 6.49 -21.01
C ALA A 54 -3.46 7.00 -21.10
N SER A 55 -3.94 7.29 -22.32
CA SER A 55 -5.27 7.83 -22.60
C SER A 55 -6.31 6.77 -22.99
N GLY A 56 -6.08 5.50 -22.64
CA GLY A 56 -7.05 4.44 -22.84
C GLY A 56 -8.29 4.60 -21.95
N ASP A 57 -9.44 4.15 -22.47
CA ASP A 57 -10.64 3.99 -21.64
C ASP A 57 -10.35 3.00 -20.48
N PRO A 58 -10.99 3.16 -19.30
CA PRO A 58 -10.82 2.23 -18.20
C PRO A 58 -11.06 0.77 -18.65
N GLU A 59 -10.15 -0.12 -18.27
CA GLU A 59 -10.26 -1.55 -18.59
C GLU A 59 -11.26 -2.25 -17.67
N LEU A 60 -12.08 -3.15 -18.23
CA LEU A 60 -13.04 -3.95 -17.45
C LEU A 60 -12.37 -4.65 -16.26
N GLY A 61 -12.97 -4.50 -15.07
CA GLY A 61 -12.50 -5.07 -13.82
C GLY A 61 -11.35 -4.31 -13.15
N LYS A 62 -10.80 -3.25 -13.77
CA LYS A 62 -9.73 -2.44 -13.18
C LYS A 62 -10.26 -1.23 -12.42
N PRO A 63 -9.60 -0.84 -11.31
CA PRO A 63 -9.92 0.39 -10.62
C PRO A 63 -9.41 1.61 -11.42
N TYR A 64 -10.15 2.71 -11.38
CA TYR A 64 -9.74 4.01 -11.92
C TYR A 64 -10.26 5.14 -11.02
N THR A 65 -9.61 6.30 -11.06
CA THR A 65 -10.10 7.51 -10.39
C THR A 65 -10.99 8.29 -11.35
N GLN A 66 -12.29 8.35 -11.06
CA GLN A 66 -13.26 9.05 -11.89
C GLN A 66 -13.13 10.57 -11.76
N GLU A 67 -12.97 11.07 -10.55
CA GLU A 67 -12.80 12.50 -10.25
C GLU A 67 -12.17 12.70 -8.86
N VAL A 68 -11.67 13.90 -8.60
CA VAL A 68 -11.18 14.34 -7.29
C VAL A 68 -12.02 15.51 -6.80
N ILE A 69 -12.53 15.43 -5.57
CA ILE A 69 -13.42 16.40 -4.96
C ILE A 69 -12.85 16.83 -3.61
N GLY A 70 -12.27 18.02 -3.57
CA GLY A 70 -11.47 18.44 -2.41
C GLY A 70 -10.29 17.48 -2.23
N GLU A 71 -10.19 16.86 -1.05
CA GLU A 71 -9.13 15.89 -0.74
C GLU A 71 -9.58 14.43 -0.91
N TRP A 72 -10.70 14.19 -1.62
CA TRP A 72 -11.25 12.85 -1.80
C TRP A 72 -11.19 12.42 -3.27
N GLU A 73 -10.58 11.27 -3.51
CA GLU A 73 -10.61 10.60 -4.81
C GLU A 73 -11.87 9.73 -4.91
N MET A 74 -12.62 9.86 -6.01
CA MET A 74 -13.70 8.93 -6.36
C MET A 74 -13.09 7.76 -7.13
N ARG A 75 -12.80 6.65 -6.44
CA ARG A 75 -12.22 5.45 -7.03
C ARG A 75 -13.32 4.46 -7.41
N CYS A 76 -13.42 4.15 -8.69
CA CYS A 76 -14.43 3.26 -9.26
C CYS A 76 -13.79 2.01 -9.83
N ILE A 77 -14.57 0.96 -10.01
CA ILE A 77 -14.14 -0.24 -10.75
C ILE A 77 -14.92 -0.26 -12.05
N LYS A 78 -14.22 -0.35 -13.18
CA LYS A 78 -14.89 -0.43 -14.47
C LYS A 78 -15.65 -1.75 -14.60
N THR A 79 -16.91 -1.68 -14.97
CA THR A 79 -17.81 -2.81 -15.16
C THR A 79 -18.50 -2.74 -16.52
N GLU A 80 -19.29 -3.77 -16.84
CA GLU A 80 -20.21 -3.75 -17.99
C GLU A 80 -21.48 -2.94 -17.71
N ALA A 81 -21.69 -2.46 -16.47
CA ALA A 81 -22.84 -1.64 -16.12
C ALA A 81 -22.71 -0.22 -16.69
N GLU A 82 -23.85 0.46 -16.83
CA GLU A 82 -23.87 1.86 -17.26
C GLU A 82 -23.22 2.80 -16.22
N ILE A 83 -23.36 2.46 -14.94
CA ILE A 83 -22.80 3.20 -13.82
C ILE A 83 -21.90 2.28 -13.02
N ASP A 84 -20.60 2.60 -13.00
CA ASP A 84 -19.60 1.86 -12.25
C ASP A 84 -19.75 2.05 -10.73
N PRO A 85 -19.49 1.01 -9.91
CA PRO A 85 -19.45 1.15 -8.47
C PRO A 85 -18.22 1.94 -8.04
N CYS A 86 -18.46 3.00 -7.26
CA CYS A 86 -17.45 3.91 -6.76
C CYS A 86 -17.42 3.95 -5.23
N GLN A 87 -16.23 4.10 -4.68
CA GLN A 87 -15.94 4.45 -3.28
C GLN A 87 -15.20 5.78 -3.22
N MET A 88 -15.37 6.55 -2.15
CA MET A 88 -14.50 7.71 -1.90
C MET A 88 -13.27 7.25 -1.11
N TYR A 89 -12.11 7.82 -1.44
CA TYR A 89 -10.81 7.42 -0.92
C TYR A 89 -9.97 8.63 -0.50
N GLN A 90 -9.17 8.47 0.55
CA GLN A 90 -8.09 9.39 0.90
C GLN A 90 -6.88 8.60 1.45
N LEU A 91 -5.68 8.94 0.95
CA LEU A 91 -4.41 8.49 1.50
C LEU A 91 -3.96 9.49 2.57
N LEU A 92 -3.50 8.97 3.70
CA LEU A 92 -3.12 9.74 4.88
C LEU A 92 -1.61 9.64 5.09
N ASP A 93 -0.97 10.78 5.30
CA ASP A 93 0.46 10.88 5.54
C ASP A 93 0.80 11.34 6.96
N ASP A 94 2.09 11.28 7.29
CA ASP A 94 2.66 11.67 8.59
C ASP A 94 2.82 13.18 8.80
N GLY A 95 2.30 14.01 7.89
CA GLY A 95 2.49 15.46 7.82
C GLY A 95 3.76 15.88 7.07
N GLN A 96 4.61 14.94 6.68
CA GLN A 96 5.79 15.16 5.85
C GLN A 96 5.66 14.53 4.46
N GLY A 97 4.47 14.04 4.11
CA GLY A 97 4.15 13.44 2.83
C GLY A 97 4.49 11.95 2.71
N ALA A 98 4.95 11.30 3.78
CA ALA A 98 5.14 9.85 3.78
C ALA A 98 3.79 9.15 4.05
N PRO A 99 3.29 8.30 3.14
CA PRO A 99 2.00 7.63 3.33
C PRO A 99 2.05 6.65 4.50
N VAL A 100 1.02 6.68 5.35
CA VAL A 100 0.92 5.86 6.57
C VAL A 100 -0.34 4.99 6.56
N ALA A 101 -1.49 5.56 6.22
CA ALA A 101 -2.76 4.85 6.28
C ALA A 101 -3.67 5.30 5.13
N GLU A 102 -4.72 4.55 4.87
CA GLU A 102 -5.72 4.93 3.89
C GLU A 102 -7.13 4.67 4.41
N ILE A 103 -8.08 5.46 3.94
CA ILE A 103 -9.50 5.27 4.19
C ILE A 103 -10.25 5.17 2.88
N SER A 104 -11.18 4.22 2.81
CA SER A 104 -12.20 4.19 1.79
C SER A 104 -13.59 4.06 2.40
N LEU A 105 -14.60 4.62 1.74
CA LEU A 105 -15.98 4.66 2.22
C LEU A 105 -16.96 4.41 1.08
N PHE A 106 -18.03 3.67 1.38
CA PHE A 106 -19.19 3.42 0.53
C PHE A 106 -20.50 3.57 1.30
N ARG A 107 -21.61 3.85 0.61
CA ARG A 107 -22.93 3.94 1.25
C ARG A 107 -23.55 2.56 1.40
N LEU A 108 -24.28 2.37 2.49
CA LEU A 108 -25.06 1.16 2.74
C LEU A 108 -26.52 1.39 2.36
N PRO A 109 -27.26 0.32 2.00
CA PRO A 109 -28.70 0.39 1.83
C PRO A 109 -29.41 0.86 3.10
N ASP A 110 -30.58 1.45 2.93
CA ASP A 110 -31.42 1.83 4.07
C ASP A 110 -31.95 0.61 4.84
N GLY A 111 -32.36 0.84 6.10
CA GLY A 111 -32.85 -0.20 7.00
C GLY A 111 -31.86 -0.61 8.10
N GLY A 112 -30.58 -0.29 7.93
CA GLY A 112 -29.54 -0.47 8.94
C GLY A 112 -29.34 0.74 9.88
N LYS A 113 -28.67 0.51 11.02
CA LYS A 113 -28.17 1.59 11.89
C LYS A 113 -27.02 2.37 11.26
N ALA A 114 -26.20 1.70 10.46
CA ALA A 114 -25.13 2.32 9.71
C ALA A 114 -25.67 2.83 8.36
N LYS A 115 -25.28 4.05 7.99
CA LYS A 115 -25.57 4.68 6.69
C LYS A 115 -24.44 4.50 5.68
N ALA A 116 -23.24 4.22 6.17
CA ALA A 116 -22.09 3.94 5.35
C ALA A 116 -21.14 2.94 6.02
N GLY A 117 -20.44 2.19 5.18
CA GLY A 117 -19.29 1.38 5.57
C GLY A 117 -18.01 2.14 5.23
N ALA A 118 -17.02 2.10 6.12
CA ALA A 118 -15.68 2.56 5.79
C ALA A 118 -14.63 1.52 6.19
N THR A 119 -13.57 1.44 5.39
CA THR A 119 -12.40 0.60 5.69
C THR A 119 -11.22 1.53 5.89
N ILE A 120 -10.52 1.35 7.01
CA ILE A 120 -9.25 2.03 7.26
C ILE A 120 -8.17 0.95 7.32
N VAL A 121 -7.14 1.11 6.50
CA VAL A 121 -5.95 0.24 6.51
C VAL A 121 -4.81 1.00 7.14
N VAL A 122 -4.24 0.43 8.20
CA VAL A 122 -3.10 0.99 8.91
C VAL A 122 -1.91 0.03 8.85
N PRO A 123 -0.69 0.49 9.14
CA PRO A 123 0.49 -0.38 9.10
C PRO A 123 0.40 -1.57 10.05
N LEU A 124 1.25 -2.56 9.79
CA LEU A 124 1.53 -3.64 10.74
C LEU A 124 2.13 -3.10 12.04
N GLU A 125 2.24 -3.98 13.04
CA GLU A 125 2.70 -3.62 14.39
C GLU A 125 1.79 -2.58 15.08
N THR A 126 0.52 -2.54 14.70
CA THR A 126 -0.53 -1.76 15.37
C THR A 126 -1.07 -2.51 16.60
N SER A 127 -1.38 -1.78 17.66
CA SER A 127 -1.93 -2.35 18.90
C SER A 127 -3.42 -2.67 18.75
N LEU A 128 -3.73 -3.96 18.60
CA LEU A 128 -5.12 -4.45 18.53
C LEU A 128 -5.95 -4.14 19.79
N PRO A 129 -5.43 -4.31 21.03
CA PRO A 129 -6.22 -4.02 22.24
C PRO A 129 -6.60 -2.54 22.38
N GLN A 130 -5.77 -1.62 21.87
CA GLN A 130 -6.00 -0.18 21.98
C GLN A 130 -6.99 0.35 20.94
N GLN A 131 -7.21 -0.42 19.87
CA GLN A 131 -8.15 -0.12 18.78
C GLN A 131 -7.78 1.16 18.00
N LEU A 132 -8.39 1.34 16.83
CA LEU A 132 -8.29 2.59 16.09
C LEU A 132 -9.18 3.64 16.75
N THR A 133 -8.69 4.87 16.92
CA THR A 133 -9.51 5.98 17.47
C THR A 133 -9.71 7.07 16.42
N ILE A 134 -10.94 7.59 16.30
CA ILE A 134 -11.27 8.71 15.41
C ILE A 134 -11.97 9.81 16.20
N SER A 135 -11.60 11.06 15.97
CA SER A 135 -12.32 12.24 16.47
C SER A 135 -12.46 13.28 15.37
N VAL A 136 -13.61 13.96 15.30
CA VAL A 136 -13.86 15.04 14.32
C VAL A 136 -13.75 16.37 15.02
N ASP A 137 -12.85 17.25 14.55
CA ASP A 137 -12.61 18.59 15.11
C ASP A 137 -12.44 18.61 16.65
N GLY A 138 -11.77 17.60 17.23
CA GLY A 138 -11.59 17.47 18.68
C GLY A 138 -12.85 17.10 19.47
N GLY A 139 -13.94 16.75 18.78
CA GLY A 139 -15.17 16.25 19.38
C GLY A 139 -15.02 14.85 20.01
N LYS A 140 -16.16 14.25 20.37
CA LYS A 140 -16.17 12.94 21.04
C LYS A 140 -15.44 11.87 20.22
N ALA A 141 -14.37 11.32 20.78
CA ALA A 141 -13.61 10.24 20.16
C ALA A 141 -14.42 8.92 20.15
N ARG A 142 -14.27 8.18 19.05
CA ARG A 142 -14.88 6.87 18.78
C ARG A 142 -13.79 5.84 18.59
N ARG A 143 -13.93 4.66 19.18
CA ARG A 143 -12.98 3.54 19.01
C ARG A 143 -13.57 2.46 18.11
N TYR A 144 -12.73 1.89 17.26
CA TYR A 144 -13.08 0.85 16.30
C TYR A 144 -12.06 -0.28 16.38
N PRO A 145 -12.49 -1.51 16.70
CA PRO A 145 -11.58 -2.65 16.71
C PRO A 145 -11.08 -2.93 15.29
N TYR A 146 -9.83 -3.38 15.20
CA TYR A 146 -9.32 -3.97 13.97
C TYR A 146 -9.98 -5.33 13.76
N ALA A 147 -10.53 -5.55 12.57
CA ALA A 147 -11.23 -6.76 12.21
C ALA A 147 -10.25 -7.92 11.93
N PHE A 148 -9.14 -7.62 11.23
CA PHE A 148 -8.07 -8.55 10.92
C PHE A 148 -6.83 -7.79 10.47
N CYS A 149 -5.70 -8.49 10.38
CA CYS A 149 -4.50 -8.00 9.70
C CYS A 149 -4.05 -9.03 8.67
N ASN A 150 -3.41 -8.56 7.61
CA ASN A 150 -2.74 -9.35 6.59
C ASN A 150 -1.40 -8.68 6.23
N PRO A 151 -0.60 -9.21 5.29
CA PRO A 151 0.68 -8.59 4.93
C PRO A 151 0.61 -7.15 4.41
N VAL A 152 -0.56 -6.67 3.98
CA VAL A 152 -0.78 -5.26 3.57
C VAL A 152 -0.92 -4.34 4.78
N GLY A 153 -1.61 -4.80 5.83
CA GLY A 153 -1.85 -3.99 7.02
C GLY A 153 -2.96 -4.54 7.92
N CYS A 154 -3.32 -3.74 8.92
CA CYS A 154 -4.43 -4.00 9.81
C CYS A 154 -5.67 -3.21 9.39
N TYR A 155 -6.81 -3.91 9.28
CA TYR A 155 -8.05 -3.38 8.73
C TYR A 155 -9.04 -3.07 9.85
N ALA A 156 -9.48 -1.83 9.96
CA ALA A 156 -10.65 -1.45 10.74
C ALA A 156 -11.86 -1.31 9.81
N ARG A 157 -12.96 -1.99 10.13
CA ARG A 157 -14.23 -1.90 9.39
C ARG A 157 -15.23 -1.11 10.23
N LEU A 158 -15.62 0.05 9.74
CA LEU A 158 -16.46 1.01 10.43
C LEU A 158 -17.89 0.92 9.91
N GLY A 159 -18.86 0.88 10.83
CA GLY A 159 -20.24 1.25 10.55
C GLY A 159 -20.46 2.70 10.99
N LEU A 160 -20.67 3.60 10.03
CA LEU A 160 -20.90 5.01 10.29
C LEU A 160 -22.40 5.28 10.39
N THR A 161 -22.84 5.78 11.53
CA THR A 161 -24.24 6.15 11.79
C THR A 161 -24.57 7.50 11.16
N ASP A 162 -25.86 7.85 11.13
CA ASP A 162 -26.30 9.17 10.66
C ASP A 162 -25.63 10.33 11.42
N ALA A 163 -25.41 10.17 12.72
CA ALA A 163 -24.70 11.15 13.54
C ALA A 163 -23.22 11.29 13.13
N ASP A 164 -22.57 10.19 12.73
CA ASP A 164 -21.18 10.20 12.27
C ASP A 164 -21.07 10.90 10.92
N ILE A 165 -21.93 10.54 9.97
CA ILE A 165 -21.99 11.19 8.66
C ILE A 165 -22.28 12.68 8.81
N SER A 166 -23.23 13.04 9.68
CA SER A 166 -23.54 14.42 9.98
C SER A 166 -22.36 15.19 10.60
N ALA A 167 -21.57 14.55 11.47
CA ALA A 167 -20.35 15.14 12.00
C ALA A 167 -19.30 15.33 10.91
N PHE A 168 -19.10 14.34 10.04
CA PHE A 168 -18.11 14.42 8.95
C PHE A 168 -18.48 15.49 7.92
N LYS A 169 -19.77 15.61 7.58
CA LYS A 169 -20.28 16.64 6.66
C LYS A 169 -20.09 18.08 7.15
N ARG A 170 -20.12 18.30 8.48
CA ARG A 170 -19.93 19.63 9.09
C ARG A 170 -18.48 19.91 9.49
N GLY A 171 -17.69 18.86 9.66
CA GLY A 171 -16.34 18.97 10.19
C GLY A 171 -15.34 19.48 9.17
N LYS A 172 -14.18 19.95 9.66
CA LYS A 172 -13.06 20.36 8.81
C LYS A 172 -12.05 19.24 8.63
N ALA A 173 -11.72 18.57 9.72
CA ALA A 173 -10.83 17.41 9.71
C ALA A 173 -11.22 16.40 10.78
N ALA A 174 -10.87 15.15 10.56
CA ALA A 174 -10.85 14.12 11.58
C ALA A 174 -9.40 13.76 11.94
N GLU A 175 -9.14 13.49 13.22
CA GLU A 175 -7.88 12.90 13.68
C GLU A 175 -8.07 11.40 13.84
N ILE A 176 -7.26 10.63 13.10
CA ILE A 176 -7.11 9.18 13.26
C ILE A 176 -5.91 8.93 14.16
N THR A 177 -6.12 8.26 15.28
CA THR A 177 -5.06 7.90 16.23
C THR A 177 -4.82 6.40 16.21
N ILE A 178 -3.57 6.03 16.01
CA ILE A 178 -3.04 4.67 15.99
C ILE A 178 -2.02 4.53 17.13
N ILE A 179 -2.09 3.43 17.87
CA ILE A 179 -1.13 3.10 18.93
C ILE A 179 -0.24 1.97 18.43
N PRO A 180 1.09 2.15 18.34
CA PRO A 180 2.01 1.07 18.02
C PRO A 180 1.99 -0.04 19.08
N ALA A 181 2.09 -1.30 18.66
CA ALA A 181 2.13 -2.46 19.55
C ALA A 181 3.40 -2.48 20.40
N LEU A 182 4.54 -2.06 19.83
CA LEU A 182 5.85 -2.05 20.49
C LEU A 182 6.11 -0.76 21.30
N ALA A 183 5.28 0.26 21.14
CA ALA A 183 5.39 1.55 21.84
C ALA A 183 4.00 2.05 22.30
N PRO A 184 3.40 1.40 23.33
CA PRO A 184 2.02 1.65 23.74
C PRO A 184 1.78 3.03 24.38
N ASP A 185 2.85 3.74 24.73
CA ASP A 185 2.86 5.11 25.23
C ASP A 185 2.86 6.16 24.11
N GLN A 186 3.18 5.75 22.87
CA GLN A 186 3.21 6.62 21.70
C GLN A 186 1.87 6.65 20.95
N LYS A 187 1.63 7.75 20.26
CA LYS A 187 0.43 7.97 19.44
C LYS A 187 0.85 8.48 18.06
N VAL A 188 0.50 7.72 17.03
CA VAL A 188 0.56 8.19 15.64
C VAL A 188 -0.78 8.86 15.35
N LYS A 189 -0.75 10.14 15.02
CA LYS A 189 -1.94 10.97 14.75
C LYS A 189 -1.91 11.40 13.29
N LEU A 190 -2.89 10.96 12.53
CA LEU A 190 -3.03 11.25 11.11
C LEU A 190 -4.25 12.15 10.89
N ALA A 191 -4.09 13.18 10.06
CA ALA A 191 -5.19 14.07 9.70
C ALA A 191 -5.94 13.49 8.49
N LEU A 192 -7.24 13.29 8.65
CA LEU A 192 -8.18 13.00 7.58
C LEU A 192 -8.90 14.29 7.21
N SER A 193 -8.66 14.82 6.02
CA SER A 193 -9.33 16.01 5.53
C SER A 193 -10.80 15.71 5.21
N LEU A 194 -11.71 16.54 5.70
CA LEU A 194 -13.14 16.48 5.39
C LEU A 194 -13.52 17.48 4.28
N SER A 195 -12.55 18.18 3.70
CA SER A 195 -12.75 19.02 2.52
C SER A 195 -13.23 18.17 1.35
N GLY A 196 -14.42 18.48 0.83
CA GLY A 196 -15.07 17.70 -0.24
C GLY A 196 -15.94 16.53 0.24
N PHE A 197 -15.91 16.17 1.54
CA PHE A 197 -16.58 14.97 2.06
C PHE A 197 -18.06 14.89 1.68
N THR A 198 -18.82 15.98 1.88
CA THR A 198 -20.26 16.00 1.59
C THR A 198 -20.57 15.73 0.13
N ALA A 199 -19.80 16.33 -0.78
CA ALA A 199 -20.00 16.19 -2.21
C ALA A 199 -19.61 14.77 -2.67
N SER A 200 -18.47 14.26 -2.20
CA SER A 200 -18.03 12.88 -2.47
C SER A 200 -19.03 11.87 -1.93
N TYR A 201 -19.43 11.98 -0.66
CA TYR A 201 -20.39 11.09 0.00
C TYR A 201 -21.70 10.93 -0.79
N ASN A 202 -22.21 12.01 -1.36
CA ASN A 202 -23.45 11.98 -2.14
C ASN A 202 -23.28 11.28 -3.50
N LYS A 203 -22.06 11.17 -4.03
CA LYS A 203 -21.73 10.50 -5.29
C LYS A 203 -21.32 9.04 -5.11
N VAL A 204 -20.88 8.63 -3.92
CA VAL A 204 -20.46 7.25 -3.68
C VAL A 204 -21.60 6.28 -3.93
N SER A 205 -21.29 5.11 -4.49
CA SER A 205 -22.27 4.06 -4.75
C SER A 205 -22.83 3.47 -3.45
N VAL A 206 -24.05 2.95 -3.54
CA VAL A 206 -24.65 2.11 -2.51
C VAL A 206 -24.26 0.67 -2.84
N ILE A 207 -23.65 -0.04 -1.90
CA ILE A 207 -23.25 -1.44 -2.09
C ILE A 207 -24.15 -2.33 -1.24
N ASP A 208 -24.92 -3.19 -1.92
CA ASP A 208 -25.63 -4.30 -1.29
C ASP A 208 -24.60 -5.35 -0.84
N GLN A 209 -24.69 -5.79 0.43
CA GLN A 209 -23.86 -6.87 0.97
C GLN A 209 -24.37 -8.24 0.54
#